data_AF-A0A0J0YIK2-F1
#
_entry.id   AF-A0A0J0YIK2-F1
#
_cell.length_a   1.000
_cell.length_b   1.000
_cell.length_c   1.000
_cell.angle_alpha   90.00
_cell.angle_beta   90.00
_cell.angle_gamma   90.00
#
_symmetry.space_group_name_H-M   'P 1'
#
loop_
_entity.id
_entity.type
_entity.pdbx_description
1 polymer ?
#
loop_
_entity_poly.entity_id
_entity_poly.type
_entity_poly.pdbx_seq_one_letter_code
_entity_poly.pdbx_strand_id
1 'polypeptide(L)'
;MRFSKLPFILFSSICITITSCSSDEDSASDTLPVQPEVVNPANEKLVSVVYPFSNNIPYMMDKQTFEYDNLNRISKIKFTGFVYGVTYVNPDLIEINLLEDPIEGRKMVSKKTISLKDGNVILIVDKKFDLIETTNESKNAATDSTLFSYSNKYLSKVQFYGKSVNWGNSYSLDKQFDFIEVNGNITQAKETSEYSGITEVNYSYDSNPYLNMGDMVYETPLYFGSVEGLHVFFKDKLGKKNVNNIAKADFSYEKRSNQFLGYRTIFFTRNLDKNGRLSEILLSGTITKSVDGTPSSSFNNEKMSFIYK
;
A
#
# COMPACT_ATOMS: atom_id res chain seq x y z
N MET A 1 52.30 -11.65 -69.91
CA MET A 1 51.79 -10.48 -69.16
C MET A 1 51.96 -10.79 -67.67
N ARG A 2 52.90 -10.14 -66.99
CA ARG A 2 52.73 -8.98 -66.08
C ARG A 2 52.50 -9.39 -64.60
N PHE A 3 53.57 -9.30 -63.78
CA PHE A 3 53.75 -8.46 -62.56
C PHE A 3 53.19 -9.08 -61.26
N SER A 4 53.74 -8.94 -60.05
CA SER A 4 55.04 -8.53 -59.49
C SER A 4 55.00 -8.53 -57.95
N LYS A 5 56.11 -8.91 -57.30
CA LYS A 5 56.73 -8.31 -56.08
C LYS A 5 56.00 -8.30 -54.71
N LEU A 6 56.63 -8.96 -53.73
CA LEU A 6 56.71 -8.64 -52.28
C LEU A 6 57.44 -7.26 -52.06
N PRO A 7 57.66 -6.67 -50.84
CA PRO A 7 57.19 -6.91 -49.44
C PRO A 7 57.05 -5.60 -48.57
N PHE A 8 57.17 -5.70 -47.23
CA PHE A 8 57.68 -4.69 -46.23
C PHE A 8 56.66 -3.64 -45.68
N ILE A 9 56.69 -3.09 -44.45
CA ILE A 9 57.46 -3.24 -43.19
C ILE A 9 56.82 -2.33 -42.09
N LEU A 10 57.05 -2.67 -40.81
CA LEU A 10 57.07 -1.89 -39.53
C LEU A 10 56.21 -0.62 -39.30
N PHE A 11 55.68 -0.45 -38.08
CA PHE A 11 56.28 0.33 -36.95
C PHE A 11 55.32 0.35 -35.73
N SER A 12 55.70 -0.29 -34.61
CA SER A 12 56.10 0.32 -33.32
C SER A 12 55.06 1.27 -32.70
N SER A 13 54.40 0.86 -31.60
CA SER A 13 54.76 1.21 -30.21
C SER A 13 54.50 2.67 -29.85
N ILE A 14 53.73 2.91 -28.78
CA ILE A 14 54.11 3.71 -27.60
C ILE A 14 52.98 3.57 -26.56
N CYS A 15 53.30 2.95 -25.43
CA CYS A 15 52.63 3.18 -24.15
C CYS A 15 53.29 4.39 -23.49
N ILE A 16 52.53 5.41 -23.08
CA ILE A 16 52.86 6.21 -21.88
C ILE A 16 51.55 6.65 -21.20
N THR A 17 51.39 6.20 -19.96
CA THR A 17 50.54 6.76 -18.91
C THR A 17 51.15 8.06 -18.38
N ILE A 18 50.41 9.15 -18.17
CA ILE A 18 50.45 9.91 -16.90
C ILE A 18 49.20 10.80 -16.70
N THR A 19 48.88 10.97 -15.43
CA THR A 19 47.84 11.76 -14.75
C THR A 19 47.91 13.29 -14.95
N SER A 20 46.73 13.94 -14.94
CA SER A 20 46.34 15.11 -14.09
C SER A 20 45.63 16.27 -14.82
N CYS A 21 44.43 16.57 -14.29
CA CYS A 21 43.69 17.84 -14.18
C CYS A 21 43.40 18.78 -15.38
N SER A 22 42.11 19.13 -15.43
CA SER A 22 41.50 20.41 -15.84
C SER A 22 41.04 20.53 -17.30
N SER A 23 39.75 20.31 -17.54
CA SER A 23 38.75 21.38 -17.70
C SER A 23 37.38 20.75 -17.94
N ASP A 24 36.34 21.36 -17.36
CA ASP A 24 34.95 20.95 -17.41
C ASP A 24 34.46 20.55 -18.81
N GLU A 25 33.71 19.46 -18.91
CA GLU A 25 32.41 19.42 -19.60
C GLU A 25 31.64 18.15 -19.21
N ASP A 26 30.38 18.36 -18.88
CA ASP A 26 29.42 17.48 -18.23
C ASP A 26 29.33 16.08 -18.84
N SER A 27 29.87 15.09 -18.13
CA SER A 27 29.36 13.72 -18.23
C SER A 27 28.22 13.60 -17.24
N ALA A 28 27.00 13.64 -17.76
CA ALA A 28 25.79 13.32 -17.02
C ALA A 28 25.99 11.98 -16.33
N SER A 29 26.30 12.03 -15.03
CA SER A 29 26.25 10.85 -14.20
C SER A 29 24.79 10.41 -14.23
N ASP A 30 24.54 9.19 -14.71
CA ASP A 30 23.34 8.45 -14.40
C ASP A 30 23.28 8.32 -12.88
N THR A 31 22.75 9.35 -12.21
CA THR A 31 22.35 9.29 -10.82
C THR A 31 21.25 8.26 -10.78
N LEU A 32 21.59 7.05 -10.32
CA LEU A 32 20.63 6.11 -9.78
C LEU A 32 19.62 6.91 -8.95
N PRO A 33 18.31 6.79 -9.19
CA PRO A 33 17.34 7.55 -8.44
C PRO A 33 17.60 7.28 -6.96
N VAL A 34 17.98 8.34 -6.23
CA VAL A 34 18.21 8.31 -4.79
C VAL A 34 16.94 7.73 -4.21
N GLN A 35 17.01 6.50 -3.69
CA GLN A 35 15.85 5.92 -3.02
C GLN A 35 15.51 6.89 -1.89
N PRO A 36 14.27 7.40 -1.84
CA PRO A 36 13.88 8.29 -0.76
C PRO A 36 14.14 7.56 0.56
N GLU A 37 14.83 8.23 1.47
CA GLU A 37 15.11 7.71 2.80
C GLU A 37 13.79 7.25 3.43
N VAL A 38 13.74 6.03 3.95
CA VAL A 38 12.52 5.48 4.55
C VAL A 38 12.26 6.22 5.86
N VAL A 39 11.45 7.29 5.80
CA VAL A 39 11.13 8.07 7.00
C VAL A 39 10.11 7.32 7.87
N ASN A 40 10.46 7.08 9.13
CA ASN A 40 9.56 6.46 10.11
C ASN A 40 8.51 7.51 10.61
N PRO A 41 7.19 7.21 10.62
CA PRO A 41 6.15 8.13 11.07
C PRO A 41 6.33 8.58 12.51
N ALA A 42 6.97 7.76 13.35
CA ALA A 42 7.34 8.14 14.71
C ALA A 42 8.35 9.29 14.73
N ASN A 43 9.35 9.26 13.83
CA ASN A 43 10.33 10.34 13.68
C ASN A 43 9.66 11.62 13.17
N GLU A 44 8.64 11.47 12.35
CA GLU A 44 7.79 12.59 11.91
C GLU A 44 6.75 13.00 12.96
N LYS A 45 6.60 12.23 14.05
CA LYS A 45 5.57 12.41 15.10
C LYS A 45 4.14 12.43 14.55
N LEU A 46 3.85 11.60 13.55
CA LEU A 46 2.48 11.43 13.05
C LEU A 46 1.62 10.83 14.17
N VAL A 47 0.52 11.47 14.55
CA VAL A 47 -0.35 10.96 15.62
C VAL A 47 -1.71 10.52 15.11
N SER A 48 -2.09 10.96 13.91
CA SER A 48 -3.40 10.64 13.36
C SER A 48 -3.48 10.84 11.86
N VAL A 49 -4.34 10.03 11.25
CA VAL A 49 -4.83 10.21 9.90
C VAL A 49 -6.35 10.38 9.96
N VAL A 50 -6.85 11.44 9.32
CA VAL A 50 -8.29 11.71 9.18
C VAL A 50 -8.64 11.50 7.72
N TYR A 51 -9.54 10.56 7.45
CA TYR A 51 -10.02 10.27 6.11
C TYR A 51 -11.16 11.22 5.71
N PRO A 52 -11.38 11.46 4.40
CA PRO A 52 -12.46 12.31 3.94
C PRO A 52 -13.82 11.73 4.32
N PHE A 53 -14.79 12.62 4.56
CA PHE A 53 -16.17 12.29 4.87
C PHE A 53 -17.10 13.12 3.97
N SER A 54 -17.74 12.47 3.00
CA SER A 54 -18.64 13.11 2.05
C SER A 54 -19.67 12.13 1.47
N ASN A 55 -20.88 12.59 1.20
CA ASN A 55 -21.91 11.75 0.56
C ASN A 55 -21.54 11.34 -0.88
N ASN A 56 -20.50 11.93 -1.45
CA ASN A 56 -20.03 11.67 -2.81
C ASN A 56 -18.80 10.76 -2.88
N ILE A 57 -18.32 10.23 -1.75
CA ILE A 57 -17.31 9.15 -1.74
C ILE A 57 -17.98 7.79 -1.51
N PRO A 58 -17.61 6.73 -2.26
CA PRO A 58 -18.22 5.40 -2.18
C PRO A 58 -18.19 4.75 -0.79
N TYR A 59 -17.12 5.01 -0.03
CA TYR A 59 -16.96 4.49 1.33
C TYR A 59 -16.12 5.45 2.17
N MET A 60 -16.29 5.33 3.48
CA MET A 60 -15.69 6.19 4.48
C MET A 60 -14.90 5.34 5.47
N MET A 61 -13.77 5.86 5.91
CA MET A 61 -13.01 5.29 7.01
C MET A 61 -13.00 6.26 8.19
N ASP A 62 -13.04 5.70 9.39
CA ASP A 62 -12.86 6.50 10.58
C ASP A 62 -11.43 7.00 10.73
N LYS A 63 -11.31 8.08 11.50
CA LYS A 63 -10.03 8.58 11.97
C LYS A 63 -9.21 7.47 12.61
N GLN A 64 -7.95 7.36 12.19
CA GLN A 64 -6.95 6.50 12.81
C GLN A 64 -6.04 7.34 13.71
N THR A 65 -5.69 6.82 14.89
CA THR A 65 -4.68 7.42 15.78
C THR A 65 -3.64 6.39 16.19
N PHE A 66 -2.41 6.87 16.41
CA PHE A 66 -1.25 6.03 16.66
C PHE A 66 -0.53 6.45 17.96
N GLU A 67 -0.10 5.45 18.72
CA GLU A 67 0.89 5.60 19.79
C GLU A 67 2.15 4.82 19.43
N TYR A 68 3.28 5.23 19.99
CA TYR A 68 4.60 4.66 19.71
C TYR A 68 5.26 4.12 20.97
N ASP A 69 6.06 3.07 20.83
CA ASP A 69 6.93 2.57 21.89
C ASP A 69 8.23 3.38 22.01
N ASN A 70 9.08 3.02 22.97
CA ASN A 70 10.38 3.64 23.20
C ASN A 70 11.41 3.40 22.08
N LEU A 71 11.10 2.53 21.11
CA LEU A 71 11.89 2.27 19.92
C LEU A 71 11.30 2.96 18.68
N ASN A 72 10.38 3.91 18.87
CA ASN A 72 9.72 4.65 17.80
C ASN A 72 8.96 3.74 16.82
N ARG A 73 8.35 2.66 17.31
CA ARG A 73 7.50 1.75 16.53
C ARG A 73 6.05 1.89 16.99
N ILE A 74 5.09 1.69 16.07
CA ILE A 74 3.66 1.78 16.41
C ILE A 74 3.33 0.71 17.46
N SER A 75 2.86 1.14 18.63
CA SER A 75 2.50 0.25 19.74
C SER A 75 1.00 0.14 19.95
N LYS A 76 0.23 1.16 19.56
CA LYS A 76 -1.24 1.11 19.53
C LYS A 76 -1.80 1.78 18.29
N ILE A 77 -2.92 1.24 17.81
CA ILE A 77 -3.71 1.77 16.70
C ILE A 77 -5.16 1.84 17.17
N LYS A 78 -5.81 2.99 17.00
CA LYS A 78 -7.22 3.18 17.35
C LYS A 78 -8.01 3.72 16.16
N PHE A 79 -9.16 3.12 15.91
CA PHE A 79 -10.14 3.54 14.90
C PHE A 79 -11.53 3.01 15.26
N THR A 80 -12.59 3.76 14.94
CA THR A 80 -13.99 3.36 15.18
C THR A 80 -14.28 2.95 16.64
N GLY A 81 -13.56 3.53 17.61
CA GLY A 81 -13.65 3.15 19.02
C GLY A 81 -12.86 1.90 19.43
N PHE A 82 -12.48 1.03 18.49
CA PHE A 82 -11.61 -0.12 18.75
C PHE A 82 -10.17 0.31 19.01
N VAL A 83 -9.52 -0.33 19.98
CA VAL A 83 -8.11 -0.11 20.32
C VAL A 83 -7.34 -1.41 20.14
N TYR A 84 -6.33 -1.39 19.28
CA TYR A 84 -5.46 -2.51 19.01
C TYR A 84 -4.06 -2.26 19.56
N GLY A 85 -3.50 -3.26 20.24
CA GLY A 85 -2.12 -3.28 20.72
C GLY A 85 -1.24 -4.05 19.75
N VAL A 86 -0.05 -3.54 19.49
CA VAL A 86 0.95 -4.13 18.59
C VAL A 86 2.13 -4.62 19.40
N THR A 87 2.48 -5.90 19.24
CA THR A 87 3.62 -6.54 19.90
C THR A 87 4.59 -7.08 18.85
N TYR A 88 5.82 -6.58 18.86
CA TYR A 88 6.91 -7.07 18.02
C TYR A 88 7.60 -8.25 18.71
N VAL A 89 7.17 -9.48 18.41
CA VAL A 89 7.66 -10.69 19.08
C VAL A 89 9.10 -11.00 18.69
N ASN A 90 9.40 -10.93 17.39
CA ASN A 90 10.73 -11.05 16.81
C ASN A 90 10.73 -10.39 15.41
N PRO A 91 11.87 -10.33 14.68
CA PRO A 91 11.93 -9.67 13.37
C PRO A 91 10.95 -10.23 12.32
N ASP A 92 10.55 -11.49 12.45
CA ASP A 92 9.72 -12.21 11.50
C ASP A 92 8.27 -12.40 11.97
N LEU A 93 7.91 -11.88 13.16
CA LEU A 93 6.59 -12.07 13.75
C LEU A 93 6.12 -10.84 14.55
N ILE A 94 4.96 -10.33 14.15
CA ILE A 94 4.23 -9.28 14.87
C ILE A 94 2.86 -9.83 15.27
N GLU A 95 2.41 -9.52 16.49
CA GLU A 95 1.04 -9.76 16.94
C GLU A 95 0.28 -8.44 17.06
N ILE A 96 -0.97 -8.42 16.60
CA ILE A 96 -1.90 -7.32 16.84
C ILE A 96 -3.13 -7.88 17.55
N ASN A 97 -3.36 -7.44 18.78
CA ASN A 97 -4.45 -7.90 19.62
C ASN A 97 -5.42 -6.76 19.88
N LEU A 98 -6.71 -7.05 19.86
CA LEU A 98 -7.72 -6.11 20.33
C LEU A 98 -7.65 -5.98 21.85
N LEU A 99 -7.51 -4.74 22.31
CA LEU A 99 -7.42 -4.38 23.73
C LEU A 99 -8.77 -3.91 24.26
N GLU A 100 -9.46 -3.07 23.48
CA GLU A 100 -10.73 -2.46 23.82
C GLU A 100 -11.64 -2.44 22.59
N ASP A 101 -12.93 -2.69 22.79
CA ASP A 101 -13.95 -2.63 21.77
C ASP A 101 -15.16 -1.82 22.25
N PRO A 102 -15.87 -1.10 21.36
CA PRO A 102 -16.96 -0.20 21.74
C PRO A 102 -18.34 -0.88 21.78
N ILE A 103 -18.40 -2.22 21.69
CA ILE A 103 -19.67 -2.93 21.51
C ILE A 103 -20.31 -3.20 22.88
N GLU A 104 -21.53 -2.75 23.10
CA GLU A 104 -22.26 -3.04 24.33
C GLU A 104 -22.87 -4.45 24.34
N GLY A 105 -22.76 -5.15 25.47
CA GLY A 105 -23.37 -6.46 25.69
C GLY A 105 -22.66 -7.64 25.02
N ARG A 106 -21.56 -7.37 24.30
CA ARG A 106 -20.67 -8.38 23.70
C ARG A 106 -19.25 -7.88 23.76
N LYS A 107 -18.32 -8.78 24.06
CA LYS A 107 -16.90 -8.51 23.95
C LYS A 107 -16.35 -9.16 22.69
N MET A 108 -15.80 -8.35 21.78
CA MET A 108 -15.08 -8.90 20.65
C MET A 108 -13.68 -9.35 21.11
N VAL A 109 -13.24 -10.51 20.65
CA VAL A 109 -11.85 -10.93 20.80
C VAL A 109 -11.25 -11.06 19.41
N SER A 110 -10.15 -10.38 19.17
CA SER A 110 -9.43 -10.42 17.91
C SER A 110 -7.93 -10.52 18.16
N LYS A 111 -7.31 -11.54 17.55
CA LYS A 111 -5.87 -11.77 17.56
C LYS A 111 -5.38 -11.99 16.14
N LYS A 112 -4.53 -11.08 15.67
CA LYS A 112 -3.84 -11.17 14.39
C LYS A 112 -2.38 -11.54 14.60
N THR A 113 -1.89 -12.46 13.80
CA THR A 113 -0.45 -12.75 13.67
C THR A 113 -0.01 -12.37 12.27
N ILE A 114 1.09 -11.61 12.18
CA ILE A 114 1.66 -11.11 10.94
C ILE A 114 3.06 -11.71 10.83
N SER A 115 3.22 -12.62 9.88
CA SER A 115 4.53 -13.22 9.58
C SER A 115 5.23 -12.38 8.54
N LEU A 116 6.51 -12.11 8.78
CA LEU A 116 7.38 -11.37 7.88
C LEU A 116 8.51 -12.25 7.37
N LYS A 117 9.02 -11.89 6.20
CA LYS A 117 10.27 -12.40 5.63
C LYS A 117 10.99 -11.24 4.95
N ASP A 118 12.25 -11.03 5.31
CA ASP A 118 13.07 -9.92 4.80
C ASP A 118 12.38 -8.55 5.00
N GLY A 119 11.69 -8.38 6.14
CA GLY A 119 10.92 -7.18 6.49
C GLY A 119 9.56 -7.02 5.78
N ASN A 120 9.20 -7.93 4.87
CA ASN A 120 7.94 -7.89 4.13
C ASN A 120 6.92 -8.88 4.68
N VAL A 121 5.64 -8.52 4.72
CA VAL A 121 4.56 -9.41 5.15
C VAL A 121 4.43 -10.56 4.16
N ILE A 122 4.37 -11.80 4.63
CA ILE A 122 4.09 -12.98 3.80
C ILE A 122 2.74 -13.60 4.10
N LEU A 123 2.28 -13.47 5.35
CA LEU A 123 1.05 -14.07 5.83
C LEU A 123 0.48 -13.25 6.98
N ILE A 124 -0.83 -13.04 6.97
CA ILE A 124 -1.61 -12.58 8.11
C ILE A 124 -2.60 -13.69 8.44
N VAL A 125 -2.74 -14.02 9.72
CA VAL A 125 -3.83 -14.86 10.24
C VAL A 125 -4.60 -14.07 11.27
N ASP A 126 -5.90 -13.97 11.11
CA ASP A 126 -6.80 -13.18 11.95
C ASP A 126 -7.84 -14.08 12.60
N LYS A 127 -7.75 -14.25 13.92
CA LYS A 127 -8.69 -15.05 14.70
C LYS A 127 -9.64 -14.13 15.44
N LYS A 128 -10.93 -14.28 15.17
CA LYS A 128 -11.98 -13.47 15.78
C LYS A 128 -13.10 -14.33 16.34
N PHE A 129 -13.65 -13.91 17.47
CA PHE A 129 -14.88 -14.46 18.03
C PHE A 129 -15.52 -13.45 18.97
N ASP A 130 -16.83 -13.58 19.18
CA ASP A 130 -17.59 -12.77 20.13
C ASP A 130 -17.82 -13.56 21.42
N LEU A 131 -17.69 -12.90 22.57
CA LEU A 131 -18.13 -13.41 23.86
C LEU A 131 -19.39 -12.65 24.29
N ILE A 132 -20.46 -13.37 24.62
CA ILE A 132 -21.63 -12.77 25.26
C ILE A 132 -21.28 -12.45 26.71
N GLU A 133 -21.38 -11.19 27.13
CA GLU A 133 -20.91 -10.77 28.47
C GLU A 133 -21.67 -11.45 29.62
N THR A 134 -22.97 -11.71 29.42
CA THR A 134 -23.83 -12.28 30.47
C THR A 134 -23.63 -13.79 30.66
N THR A 135 -23.27 -14.52 29.60
CA THR A 135 -23.16 -15.99 29.64
C THR A 135 -21.74 -16.50 29.43
N ASN A 136 -20.82 -15.64 29.00
CA ASN A 136 -19.47 -15.95 28.56
C ASN A 136 -19.40 -17.01 27.43
N GLU A 137 -20.49 -17.17 26.67
CA GLU A 137 -20.55 -18.06 25.51
C GLU A 137 -19.84 -17.45 24.29
N SER A 138 -19.05 -18.27 23.60
CA SER A 138 -18.38 -17.87 22.35
C SER A 138 -19.30 -18.06 21.14
N LYS A 139 -19.35 -17.06 20.25
CA LYS A 139 -20.07 -17.09 18.98
C LYS A 139 -19.24 -16.52 17.83
N ASN A 140 -19.69 -16.76 16.59
CA ASN A 140 -19.13 -16.16 15.37
C ASN A 140 -17.62 -16.36 15.19
N ALA A 141 -17.11 -17.54 15.56
CA ALA A 141 -15.69 -17.84 15.42
C ALA A 141 -15.29 -17.89 13.93
N ALA A 142 -14.33 -17.04 13.57
CA ALA A 142 -13.71 -16.96 12.26
C ALA A 142 -12.19 -17.00 12.38
N THR A 143 -11.53 -17.58 11.39
CA THR A 143 -10.08 -17.56 11.26
C THR A 143 -9.71 -17.25 9.83
N ASP A 144 -9.55 -15.98 9.51
CA ASP A 144 -9.23 -15.56 8.16
C ASP A 144 -7.72 -15.56 7.95
N SER A 145 -7.29 -15.68 6.70
CA SER A 145 -5.88 -15.54 6.35
C SER A 145 -5.68 -14.70 5.11
N THR A 146 -4.56 -13.98 5.04
CA THR A 146 -4.18 -13.18 3.89
C THR A 146 -2.75 -13.51 3.49
N LEU A 147 -2.56 -13.97 2.26
CA LEU A 147 -1.26 -14.32 1.70
C LEU A 147 -0.74 -13.22 0.79
N PHE A 148 0.57 -12.99 0.85
CA PHE A 148 1.26 -11.94 0.11
C PHE A 148 2.38 -12.54 -0.73
N SER A 149 2.43 -12.17 -2.01
CA SER A 149 3.49 -12.57 -2.92
C SER A 149 4.16 -11.35 -3.54
N TYR A 150 5.43 -11.52 -3.89
CA TYR A 150 6.27 -10.46 -4.42
C TYR A 150 6.95 -10.88 -5.72
N SER A 151 7.10 -9.95 -6.64
CA SER A 151 7.91 -10.08 -7.86
C SER A 151 8.82 -8.87 -7.95
N ASN A 152 10.11 -9.05 -8.25
CA ASN A 152 11.10 -7.96 -8.29
C ASN A 152 11.14 -7.09 -7.01
N LYS A 153 10.78 -7.68 -5.87
CA LYS A 153 10.59 -7.01 -4.56
C LYS A 153 9.39 -6.06 -4.46
N TYR A 154 8.55 -5.96 -5.49
CA TYR A 154 7.24 -5.27 -5.44
C TYR A 154 6.14 -6.26 -5.07
N LEU A 155 5.08 -5.76 -4.42
CA LEU A 155 3.88 -6.55 -4.16
C LEU A 155 3.28 -6.97 -5.50
N SER A 156 3.12 -8.28 -5.72
CA SER A 156 2.59 -8.82 -6.98
C SER A 156 1.23 -9.48 -6.82
N LYS A 157 0.92 -9.99 -5.63
CA LYS A 157 -0.37 -10.62 -5.35
C LYS A 157 -0.74 -10.56 -3.88
N VAL A 158 -2.03 -10.38 -3.60
CA VAL A 158 -2.63 -10.51 -2.27
C VAL A 158 -3.86 -11.41 -2.37
N GLN A 159 -3.94 -12.45 -1.55
CA GLN A 159 -5.05 -13.40 -1.55
C GLN A 159 -5.68 -13.47 -0.18
N PHE A 160 -7.00 -13.28 -0.12
CA PHE A 160 -7.79 -13.30 1.11
C PHE A 160 -8.58 -14.60 1.18
N TYR A 161 -8.42 -15.34 2.27
CA TYR A 161 -9.11 -16.59 2.53
C TYR A 161 -9.95 -16.49 3.79
N GLY A 162 -11.23 -16.82 3.68
CA GLY A 162 -12.14 -16.94 4.80
C GLY A 162 -12.17 -18.37 5.35
N LYS A 163 -12.33 -18.50 6.67
CA LYS A 163 -12.71 -19.78 7.29
C LYS A 163 -13.65 -19.51 8.45
N SER A 164 -14.88 -20.00 8.31
CA SER A 164 -15.90 -19.95 9.37
C SER A 164 -16.30 -21.36 9.77
N VAL A 165 -16.45 -21.57 11.08
CA VAL A 165 -16.96 -22.83 11.65
C VAL A 165 -18.40 -23.10 11.16
N ASN A 166 -19.17 -22.04 10.87
CA ASN A 166 -20.55 -22.15 10.42
C ASN A 166 -20.69 -22.54 8.93
N TRP A 167 -19.60 -22.52 8.15
CA TRP A 167 -19.63 -22.64 6.68
C TRP A 167 -18.63 -23.68 6.12
N GLY A 168 -18.26 -24.70 6.92
CA GLY A 168 -17.50 -25.86 6.43
C GLY A 168 -16.09 -26.05 7.00
N ASN A 169 -15.62 -25.18 7.90
CA ASN A 169 -14.34 -25.31 8.62
C ASN A 169 -13.08 -25.52 7.73
N SER A 170 -13.18 -25.27 6.44
CA SER A 170 -12.09 -25.20 5.46
C SER A 170 -11.87 -23.76 5.01
N TYR A 171 -10.65 -23.46 4.56
CA TYR A 171 -10.38 -22.17 3.94
C TYR A 171 -10.92 -22.14 2.51
N SER A 172 -11.60 -21.06 2.15
CA SER A 172 -11.98 -20.72 0.77
C SER A 172 -11.31 -19.42 0.35
N LEU A 173 -10.95 -19.28 -0.92
CA LEU A 173 -10.46 -18.01 -1.47
C LEU A 173 -11.66 -17.08 -1.67
N ASP A 174 -11.68 -15.94 -0.99
CA ASP A 174 -12.78 -14.98 -1.06
C ASP A 174 -12.54 -13.92 -2.14
N LYS A 175 -11.31 -13.37 -2.15
CA LYS A 175 -10.87 -12.36 -3.13
C LYS A 175 -9.36 -12.39 -3.32
N GLN A 176 -8.92 -11.99 -4.51
CA GLN A 176 -7.51 -11.83 -4.86
C GLN A 176 -7.27 -10.49 -5.54
N PHE A 177 -6.10 -9.89 -5.29
CA PHE A 177 -5.57 -8.77 -6.04
C PHE A 177 -4.29 -9.19 -6.72
N ASP A 178 -4.19 -8.95 -8.02
CA ASP A 178 -2.98 -9.07 -8.82
C ASP A 178 -2.46 -7.67 -9.18
N PHE A 179 -1.15 -7.47 -9.10
CA PHE A 179 -0.51 -6.19 -9.37
C PHE A 179 0.47 -6.30 -10.54
N ILE A 180 0.43 -5.31 -11.44
CA ILE A 180 1.38 -5.20 -12.55
C ILE A 180 2.34 -4.07 -12.24
N GLU A 181 3.64 -4.39 -12.24
CA GLU A 181 4.72 -3.43 -12.09
C GLU A 181 5.38 -3.15 -13.44
N VAL A 182 5.57 -1.86 -13.74
CA VAL A 182 6.28 -1.38 -14.93
C VAL A 182 7.14 -0.19 -14.52
N ASN A 183 8.43 -0.23 -14.87
CA ASN A 183 9.38 0.87 -14.66
C ASN A 183 9.46 1.38 -13.21
N GLY A 184 9.39 0.47 -12.24
CA GLY A 184 9.48 0.75 -10.82
C GLY A 184 8.18 1.24 -10.18
N ASN A 185 7.05 1.17 -10.88
CA ASN A 185 5.73 1.62 -10.44
C ASN A 185 4.68 0.51 -10.64
N ILE A 186 3.78 0.31 -9.68
CA ILE A 186 2.61 -0.57 -9.82
C ILE A 186 1.57 0.16 -10.68
N THR A 187 1.48 -0.17 -11.96
CA THR A 187 0.61 0.54 -12.92
C THR A 187 -0.81 -0.01 -12.95
N GLN A 188 -1.06 -1.19 -12.42
CA GLN A 188 -2.39 -1.78 -12.36
C GLN A 188 -2.59 -2.61 -11.09
N ALA A 189 -3.79 -2.56 -10.53
CA ALA A 189 -4.32 -3.54 -9.59
C ALA A 189 -5.57 -4.19 -10.19
N LYS A 190 -5.68 -5.52 -10.08
CA LYS A 190 -6.82 -6.29 -10.56
C LYS A 190 -7.40 -7.11 -9.42
N GLU A 191 -8.60 -6.75 -8.97
CA GLU A 191 -9.38 -7.56 -8.06
C GLU A 191 -10.10 -8.67 -8.84
N THR A 192 -10.10 -9.88 -8.30
CA THR A 192 -10.99 -10.96 -8.69
C THR A 192 -11.69 -11.48 -7.43
N SER A 193 -13.02 -11.39 -7.38
CA SER A 193 -13.82 -12.00 -6.32
C SER A 193 -15.06 -12.69 -6.86
N GLU A 194 -15.57 -13.67 -6.13
CA GLU A 194 -16.80 -14.36 -6.50
C GLU A 194 -18.01 -13.39 -6.56
N TYR A 195 -18.04 -12.42 -5.64
CA TYR A 195 -19.16 -11.52 -5.44
C TYR A 195 -19.15 -10.29 -6.36
N SER A 196 -17.99 -9.69 -6.61
CA SER A 196 -17.83 -8.45 -7.41
C SER A 196 -17.36 -8.71 -8.85
N GLY A 197 -16.97 -9.96 -9.18
CA GLY A 197 -16.34 -10.27 -10.47
C GLY A 197 -14.94 -9.68 -10.55
N ILE A 198 -14.58 -9.17 -11.73
CA ILE A 198 -13.31 -8.46 -11.94
C ILE A 198 -13.49 -6.95 -11.76
N THR A 199 -12.60 -6.34 -10.97
CA THR A 199 -12.39 -4.87 -10.95
C THR A 199 -10.95 -4.58 -11.32
N GLU A 200 -10.71 -3.68 -12.26
CA GLU A 200 -9.36 -3.26 -12.64
C GLU A 200 -9.17 -1.78 -12.35
N VAL A 201 -8.03 -1.45 -11.76
CA VAL A 201 -7.61 -0.09 -11.44
C VAL A 201 -6.32 0.20 -12.17
N ASN A 202 -6.32 1.19 -13.05
CA ASN A 202 -5.14 1.62 -13.79
C ASN A 202 -4.62 2.93 -13.21
N TYR A 203 -3.33 2.99 -12.91
CA TYR A 203 -2.71 4.13 -12.28
C TYR A 203 -1.90 4.95 -13.27
N SER A 204 -2.03 6.28 -13.17
CA SER A 204 -1.11 7.23 -13.79
C SER A 204 -0.33 7.97 -12.72
N TYR A 205 0.90 8.32 -13.05
CA TYR A 205 1.90 8.86 -12.13
C TYR A 205 2.25 10.30 -12.49
N ASP A 206 2.60 11.11 -11.50
CA ASP A 206 3.27 12.38 -11.74
C ASP A 206 4.76 12.17 -12.02
N SER A 207 5.49 13.26 -12.32
CA SER A 207 6.93 13.22 -12.52
C SER A 207 7.73 13.33 -11.21
N ASN A 208 7.07 13.49 -10.06
CA ASN A 208 7.75 13.73 -8.79
C ASN A 208 8.16 12.41 -8.14
N PRO A 209 9.26 12.40 -7.37
CA PRO A 209 9.62 11.23 -6.56
C PRO A 209 8.52 10.88 -5.56
N TYR A 210 8.42 9.59 -5.25
CA TYR A 210 7.47 9.09 -4.25
C TYR A 210 7.61 9.80 -2.90
N LEU A 211 6.49 10.31 -2.42
CA LEU A 211 6.34 10.87 -1.09
C LEU A 211 5.95 9.76 -0.12
N ASN A 212 6.69 9.67 0.99
CA ASN A 212 6.37 8.74 2.06
C ASN A 212 4.90 8.92 2.48
N MET A 213 4.20 7.80 2.71
CA MET A 213 2.77 7.77 3.03
C MET A 213 1.82 8.21 1.90
N GLY A 214 2.34 8.57 0.72
CA GLY A 214 1.55 9.03 -0.43
C GLY A 214 0.61 8.00 -1.04
N ASP A 215 0.76 6.73 -0.68
CA ASP A 215 -0.07 5.60 -1.13
C ASP A 215 -0.91 5.03 0.04
N MET A 216 -1.21 5.82 1.09
CA MET A 216 -2.10 5.40 2.20
C MET A 216 -3.57 5.76 1.99
N VAL A 217 -3.89 6.30 0.82
CA VAL A 217 -5.21 6.80 0.46
C VAL A 217 -6.00 5.72 -0.29
N TYR A 218 -7.32 5.89 -0.33
CA TYR A 218 -8.26 4.99 -1.00
C TYR A 218 -7.78 4.55 -2.39
N GLU A 219 -8.00 3.27 -2.66
CA GLU A 219 -7.78 2.62 -3.96
C GLU A 219 -6.35 2.65 -4.52
N THR A 220 -5.36 3.06 -3.74
CA THR A 220 -3.95 2.88 -4.11
C THR A 220 -3.49 1.45 -3.87
N PRO A 221 -2.36 0.99 -4.46
CA PRO A 221 -1.91 -0.39 -4.29
C PRO A 221 -1.74 -0.85 -2.83
N LEU A 222 -1.28 0.02 -1.93
CA LEU A 222 -1.15 -0.33 -0.51
C LEU A 222 -2.52 -0.42 0.18
N TYR A 223 -3.53 0.31 -0.28
CA TYR A 223 -4.90 0.19 0.22
C TYR A 223 -5.40 -1.26 0.02
N PHE A 224 -5.24 -1.80 -1.20
CA PHE A 224 -5.58 -3.19 -1.52
C PHE A 224 -4.71 -4.23 -0.80
N GLY A 225 -3.44 -3.89 -0.55
CA GLY A 225 -2.49 -4.73 0.15
C GLY A 225 -2.57 -4.67 1.67
N SER A 226 -3.57 -4.04 2.27
CA SER A 226 -3.63 -3.88 3.72
C SER A 226 -4.94 -4.39 4.29
N VAL A 227 -4.86 -4.91 5.51
CA VAL A 227 -6.06 -5.22 6.29
C VAL A 227 -6.66 -3.90 6.75
N GLU A 228 -7.99 -3.79 6.66
CA GLU A 228 -8.75 -2.58 6.99
C GLU A 228 -8.30 -1.95 8.31
N GLY A 229 -8.07 -0.62 8.28
CA GLY A 229 -7.65 0.15 9.45
C GLY A 229 -6.16 0.10 9.78
N LEU A 230 -5.35 -0.65 9.01
CA LEU A 230 -3.91 -0.85 9.27
C LEU A 230 -3.00 -0.30 8.16
N HIS A 231 -3.50 0.56 7.28
CA HIS A 231 -2.76 1.10 6.12
C HIS A 231 -1.42 1.74 6.52
N VAL A 232 -1.43 2.62 7.52
CA VAL A 232 -0.22 3.31 8.00
C VAL A 232 0.79 2.33 8.62
N PHE A 233 0.28 1.29 9.28
CA PHE A 233 1.11 0.27 9.90
C PHE A 233 1.86 -0.59 8.88
N PHE A 234 1.22 -0.92 7.75
CA PHE A 234 1.79 -1.75 6.68
C PHE A 234 2.66 -1.00 5.68
N LYS A 235 2.75 0.32 5.81
CA LYS A 235 3.39 1.19 4.81
C LYS A 235 4.78 0.77 4.38
N ASP A 236 5.58 0.14 5.22
CA ASP A 236 6.98 -0.22 4.97
C ASP A 236 7.19 -1.74 4.94
N LYS A 237 6.10 -2.51 4.90
CA LYS A 237 6.11 -3.98 5.00
C LYS A 237 5.52 -4.67 3.76
N LEU A 238 5.20 -3.91 2.72
CA LEU A 238 4.55 -4.38 1.50
C LEU A 238 5.47 -4.29 0.27
N GLY A 239 6.76 -4.56 0.46
CA GLY A 239 7.75 -4.49 -0.61
C GLY A 239 8.20 -3.07 -0.95
N LYS A 240 8.88 -2.96 -2.09
CA LYS A 240 9.35 -1.70 -2.68
C LYS A 240 8.19 -0.74 -2.92
N LYS A 241 8.49 0.55 -2.79
CA LYS A 241 7.58 1.64 -3.16
C LYS A 241 7.67 1.94 -4.64
N ASN A 242 6.58 2.49 -5.14
CA ASN A 242 6.55 3.19 -6.41
C ASN A 242 7.68 4.23 -6.43
N VAL A 243 8.29 4.45 -7.59
CA VAL A 243 9.31 5.49 -7.75
C VAL A 243 8.68 6.88 -7.87
N ASN A 244 7.43 6.96 -8.33
CA ASN A 244 6.67 8.20 -8.47
C ASN A 244 5.38 8.18 -7.65
N ASN A 245 4.75 9.36 -7.49
CA ASN A 245 3.45 9.46 -6.84
C ASN A 245 2.32 9.10 -7.81
N ILE A 246 1.35 8.33 -7.34
CA ILE A 246 0.11 8.09 -8.09
C ILE A 246 -0.67 9.40 -8.20
N ALA A 247 -0.85 9.91 -9.41
CA ALA A 247 -1.62 11.12 -9.70
C ALA A 247 -3.09 10.82 -10.01
N LYS A 248 -3.38 9.64 -10.56
CA LYS A 248 -4.72 9.25 -11.00
C LYS A 248 -4.93 7.73 -10.88
N ALA A 249 -6.15 7.33 -10.56
CA ALA A 249 -6.64 5.97 -10.67
C ALA A 249 -7.93 5.95 -11.53
N ASP A 250 -7.98 5.09 -12.53
CA ASP A 250 -9.17 4.84 -13.37
C ASP A 250 -9.67 3.41 -13.17
N PHE A 251 -10.98 3.25 -13.02
CA PHE A 251 -11.62 2.00 -12.61
C PHE A 251 -12.50 1.45 -13.71
N SER A 252 -12.42 0.13 -13.90
CA SER A 252 -13.37 -0.63 -14.69
C SER A 252 -13.93 -1.79 -13.87
N TYR A 253 -15.21 -2.11 -14.11
CA TYR A 253 -15.95 -3.13 -13.37
C TYR A 253 -16.56 -4.11 -14.37
N GLU A 254 -16.42 -5.41 -14.12
CA GLU A 254 -17.07 -6.46 -14.92
C GLU A 254 -18.54 -6.64 -14.49
N LYS A 255 -18.79 -6.68 -13.18
CA LYS A 255 -20.13 -6.81 -12.60
C LYS A 255 -20.49 -5.55 -11.83
N ARG A 256 -21.78 -5.41 -11.50
CA ARG A 256 -22.26 -4.27 -10.71
C ARG A 256 -21.51 -4.27 -9.38
N SER A 257 -20.92 -3.14 -9.01
CA SER A 257 -20.39 -2.96 -7.65
C SER A 257 -21.51 -3.33 -6.66
N ASN A 258 -21.20 -4.21 -5.71
CA ASN A 258 -22.11 -4.52 -4.61
C ASN A 258 -22.30 -3.31 -3.68
N GLN A 259 -21.44 -2.29 -3.80
CA GLN A 259 -21.61 -1.01 -3.16
C GLN A 259 -22.54 -0.13 -4.00
N PHE A 260 -23.43 0.63 -3.35
CA PHE A 260 -24.35 1.55 -4.00
C PHE A 260 -23.65 2.62 -4.88
N LEU A 261 -22.34 2.82 -4.68
CA LEU A 261 -21.46 3.74 -5.40
C LEU A 261 -20.11 3.03 -5.62
N GLY A 262 -19.47 3.25 -6.77
CA GLY A 262 -18.07 2.87 -7.04
C GLY A 262 -17.30 4.05 -7.61
N TYR A 263 -15.98 4.07 -7.46
CA TYR A 263 -15.16 5.09 -8.11
C TYR A 263 -15.08 4.82 -9.61
N ARG A 264 -15.11 5.87 -10.44
CA ARG A 264 -14.77 5.74 -11.87
C ARG A 264 -13.38 6.29 -12.14
N THR A 265 -13.09 7.43 -11.53
CA THR A 265 -11.79 8.08 -11.58
C THR A 265 -11.54 8.78 -10.27
N ILE A 266 -10.31 8.72 -9.78
CA ILE A 266 -9.80 9.51 -8.65
C ILE A 266 -8.52 10.21 -9.10
N PHE A 267 -8.39 11.49 -8.77
CA PHE A 267 -7.18 12.29 -8.87
C PHE A 267 -6.65 12.55 -7.46
N PHE A 268 -5.33 12.50 -7.30
CA PHE A 268 -4.66 12.68 -6.02
C PHE A 268 -3.70 13.87 -6.08
N THR A 269 -3.98 14.89 -5.29
CA THR A 269 -3.10 16.05 -5.10
C THR A 269 -2.51 16.01 -3.70
N ARG A 270 -1.19 16.13 -3.58
CA ARG A 270 -0.47 16.03 -2.29
C ARG A 270 -0.02 17.42 -1.85
N ASN A 271 -0.35 17.79 -0.62
CA ASN A 271 0.14 18.99 0.02
C ASN A 271 1.15 18.61 1.10
N LEU A 272 2.21 19.41 1.22
CA LEU A 272 3.24 19.24 2.24
C LEU A 272 3.10 20.31 3.33
N ASP A 273 3.54 20.01 4.54
CA ASP A 273 3.71 21.00 5.59
C ASP A 273 5.03 21.78 5.41
N LYS A 274 5.28 22.73 6.32
CA LYS A 274 6.51 23.55 6.33
C LYS A 274 7.81 22.75 6.49
N ASN A 275 7.73 21.49 6.91
CA ASN A 275 8.87 20.60 7.09
C ASN A 275 9.00 19.60 5.93
N GLY A 276 8.21 19.75 4.85
CA GLY A 276 8.23 18.85 3.70
C GLY A 276 7.53 17.51 3.93
N ARG A 277 6.79 17.35 5.05
CA ARG A 277 6.03 16.13 5.34
C ARG A 277 4.66 16.19 4.70
N LEU A 278 4.10 15.05 4.29
CA LEU A 278 2.75 15.00 3.73
C LEU A 278 1.73 15.52 4.74
N SER A 279 1.06 16.64 4.46
CA SER A 279 0.04 17.21 5.35
C SER A 279 -1.36 16.79 4.94
N GLU A 280 -1.63 16.75 3.64
CA GLU A 280 -2.93 16.42 3.09
C GLU A 280 -2.79 15.66 1.75
N ILE A 281 -3.74 14.77 1.48
CA ILE A 281 -4.05 14.30 0.12
C ILE A 281 -5.46 14.79 -0.19
N LEU A 282 -5.61 15.55 -1.27
CA LEU A 282 -6.89 15.96 -1.82
C LEU A 282 -7.31 14.98 -2.91
N LEU A 283 -8.54 14.49 -2.79
CA LEU A 283 -9.16 13.56 -3.72
C LEU A 283 -10.24 14.32 -4.51
N SER A 284 -10.16 14.23 -5.83
CA SER A 284 -11.20 14.72 -6.74
C SER A 284 -11.51 13.66 -7.78
N GLY A 285 -12.71 13.63 -8.34
CA GLY A 285 -13.03 12.60 -9.31
C GLY A 285 -14.51 12.41 -9.57
N THR A 286 -14.84 11.22 -10.07
CA THR A 286 -16.21 10.83 -10.42
C THR A 286 -16.53 9.45 -9.89
N ILE A 287 -17.79 9.24 -9.56
CA ILE A 287 -18.33 7.96 -9.08
C ILE A 287 -19.38 7.43 -10.05
N THR A 288 -19.61 6.12 -10.06
CA THR A 288 -20.61 5.45 -10.88
C THR A 288 -21.55 4.57 -10.03
N LYS A 289 -22.74 4.30 -10.54
CA LYS A 289 -23.77 3.41 -9.96
C LYS A 289 -24.03 2.17 -10.82
N SER A 290 -23.32 2.05 -11.93
CA SER A 290 -23.59 1.10 -13.01
C SER A 290 -22.30 0.61 -13.66
N VAL A 291 -22.37 -0.59 -14.23
CA VAL A 291 -21.24 -1.27 -14.87
C VAL A 291 -20.81 -0.59 -16.17
N ASP A 292 -21.75 0.09 -16.83
CA ASP A 292 -21.50 0.84 -18.06
C ASP A 292 -20.54 2.04 -17.88
N GLY A 293 -20.13 2.33 -16.65
CA GLY A 293 -19.19 3.40 -16.33
C GLY A 293 -19.78 4.79 -16.48
N THR A 294 -21.12 4.92 -16.57
CA THR A 294 -21.78 6.23 -16.64
C THR A 294 -21.56 6.98 -15.31
N PRO A 295 -20.98 8.21 -15.33
CA PRO A 295 -20.82 9.01 -14.12
C PRO A 295 -22.17 9.32 -13.48
N SER A 296 -22.24 9.12 -12.17
CA SER A 296 -23.44 9.38 -11.37
C SER A 296 -23.32 10.64 -10.50
N SER A 297 -22.11 10.99 -10.07
CA SER A 297 -21.79 12.21 -9.33
C SER A 297 -20.28 12.49 -9.43
N SER A 298 -19.86 13.65 -8.94
CA SER A 298 -18.46 14.02 -8.75
C SER A 298 -18.19 14.42 -7.30
N PHE A 299 -16.92 14.34 -6.93
CA PHE A 299 -16.41 14.85 -5.66
C PHE A 299 -15.17 15.70 -5.96
N ASN A 300 -14.93 16.72 -5.14
CA ASN A 300 -13.87 17.69 -5.40
C ASN A 300 -13.19 18.11 -4.10
N ASN A 301 -11.86 17.96 -4.07
CA ASN A 301 -11.00 18.33 -2.96
C ASN A 301 -11.42 17.70 -1.63
N GLU A 302 -11.93 16.47 -1.68
CA GLU A 302 -12.20 15.66 -0.49
C GLU A 302 -10.88 15.36 0.19
N LYS A 303 -10.77 15.65 1.48
CA LYS A 303 -9.48 15.75 2.15
C LYS A 303 -9.18 14.56 3.06
N MET A 304 -8.04 13.91 2.81
CA MET A 304 -7.34 13.09 3.80
C MET A 304 -6.25 13.94 4.47
N SER A 305 -6.22 13.98 5.80
CA SER A 305 -5.26 14.82 6.57
C SER A 305 -4.32 13.97 7.42
N PHE A 306 -3.06 14.38 7.49
CA PHE A 306 -2.00 13.78 8.30
C PHE A 306 -1.63 14.75 9.42
N ILE A 307 -1.86 14.34 10.67
CA ILE A 307 -1.71 15.20 11.84
C ILE A 307 -0.46 14.78 12.58
N TYR A 308 0.47 15.73 12.76
CA TYR A 308 1.74 15.55 13.47
C TYR A 308 1.73 16.30 14.81
N LYS A 309 2.52 15.85 15.79
CA LYS A 309 2.77 16.55 17.08
C LYS A 309 4.24 16.91 17.28
#